data_AF-A0A4V2YN75-F1
#
_entry.id   AF-A0A4V2YN75-F1
#
_cell.length_a   1.000
_cell.length_b   1.000
_cell.length_c   1.000
_cell.angle_alpha   90.00
_cell.angle_beta   90.00
_cell.angle_gamma   90.00
#
_symmetry.space_group_name_H-M   'P 1'
#
loop_
_entity.id
_entity.type
_entity.pdbx_description
1 polymer ?
#
loop_
_entity_poly.entity_id
_entity_poly.type
_entity_poly.pdbx_seq_one_letter_code
_entity_poly.pdbx_strand_id
1 'polypeptide(L)'
;MSLTSRWRIVEMDMWDRDAIDLEGPGFIEFAKDGTGQFGFIAVHGWMDCRPTKRDGRPCVEFSWDGDDEGHPVNGRGWAMLADNGTIEGHLFIHMGDDSGFRATSFAEANARDGR
;
A
#
# COMPACT_ATOMS: atom_id res chain seq x y z
N MET A 1 12.01 2.89 -12.92
CA MET A 1 11.50 1.98 -11.87
C MET A 1 10.03 1.72 -12.14
N SER A 2 9.55 0.51 -11.88
CA SER A 2 8.14 0.13 -12.08
C SER A 2 7.46 -0.01 -10.72
N LEU A 3 6.17 0.33 -10.63
CA LEU A 3 5.34 0.07 -9.44
C LEU A 3 5.19 -1.43 -9.14
N THR A 4 5.38 -2.29 -10.15
CA THR A 4 5.22 -3.75 -10.07
C THR A 4 6.27 -4.41 -9.18
N SER A 5 6.03 -4.39 -7.87
CA SER A 5 6.84 -5.04 -6.84
C SER A 5 6.06 -5.10 -5.55
N ARG A 6 6.67 -5.69 -4.52
CA ARG A 6 6.20 -5.62 -3.13
C ARG A 6 6.95 -4.50 -2.40
N TRP A 7 6.21 -3.62 -1.75
CA TRP A 7 6.69 -2.40 -1.11
C TRP A 7 6.34 -2.42 0.38
N ARG A 8 7.28 -1.95 1.19
CA ARG A 8 7.14 -1.86 2.64
C ARG A 8 6.43 -0.55 2.98
N ILE A 9 5.23 -0.60 3.52
CA ILE A 9 4.56 0.59 4.06
C ILE A 9 5.36 1.01 5.28
N VAL A 10 5.83 2.26 5.33
CA VAL A 10 6.67 2.79 6.42
C VAL A 10 6.01 3.88 7.22
N GLU A 11 5.03 4.56 6.62
CA GLU A 11 4.26 5.63 7.24
C GLU A 11 2.82 5.55 6.74
N MET A 12 1.88 5.84 7.63
CA MET A 12 0.46 6.09 7.35
C MET A 12 0.01 7.27 8.20
N ASP A 13 -0.94 8.07 7.70
CA ASP A 13 -1.42 9.27 8.39
C ASP A 13 -2.22 8.92 9.67
N MET A 14 -2.94 7.80 9.66
CA MET A 14 -3.85 7.40 10.75
C MET A 14 -3.19 6.53 11.82
N TRP A 15 -2.10 5.83 11.51
CA TRP A 15 -1.53 4.78 12.36
C TRP A 15 -0.02 4.91 12.46
N ASP A 16 0.49 4.72 13.67
CA ASP A 16 1.92 4.69 13.91
C ASP A 16 2.56 3.38 13.41
N ARG A 17 3.90 3.33 13.49
CA ARG A 17 4.69 2.22 12.99
C ARG A 17 4.32 0.88 13.63
N ASP A 18 4.11 0.86 14.94
CA ASP A 18 3.83 -0.37 15.68
C ASP A 18 2.43 -0.90 15.32
N ALA A 19 1.45 -0.01 15.12
CA ALA A 19 0.13 -0.39 14.63
C ALA A 19 0.17 -0.92 13.19
N ILE A 20 0.87 -0.23 12.27
CA ILE A 20 1.04 -0.67 10.87
C ILE A 20 1.58 -2.11 10.83
N ASP A 21 2.44 -2.46 11.78
CA ASP A 21 3.17 -3.73 11.83
C ASP A 21 2.56 -4.79 12.76
N LEU A 22 1.34 -4.58 13.24
CA LEU A 22 0.70 -5.41 14.27
C LEU A 22 0.73 -6.92 13.94
N GLU A 23 0.37 -7.31 12.72
CA GLU A 23 0.39 -8.72 12.26
C GLU A 23 1.65 -9.08 11.44
N GLY A 24 2.62 -8.17 11.40
CA GLY A 24 3.83 -8.29 10.62
C GLY A 24 4.06 -7.06 9.73
N PRO A 25 5.19 -7.00 9.00
CA PRO A 25 5.57 -5.82 8.22
C PRO A 25 4.47 -5.39 7.23
N GLY A 26 3.80 -4.27 7.53
CA GLY A 26 2.82 -3.66 6.65
C GLY A 26 3.36 -3.44 5.23
N PHE A 27 2.59 -3.82 4.21
CA PHE A 27 3.05 -3.88 2.83
C PHE A 27 1.94 -3.60 1.82
N ILE A 28 2.34 -3.23 0.61
CA ILE A 28 1.49 -3.19 -0.58
C ILE A 28 2.25 -3.79 -1.77
N GLU A 29 1.59 -4.63 -2.55
CA GLU A 29 2.16 -5.34 -3.68
C GLU A 29 1.32 -5.11 -4.93
N PHE A 30 2.00 -4.79 -6.03
CA PHE A 30 1.39 -4.66 -7.36
C PHE A 30 1.96 -5.74 -8.28
N ALA A 31 1.09 -6.60 -8.80
CA ALA A 31 1.46 -7.68 -9.71
C ALA A 31 1.41 -7.24 -11.18
N LYS A 32 2.03 -8.04 -12.06
CA LYS A 32 2.10 -7.74 -13.51
C LYS A 32 0.79 -7.98 -14.25
N ASP A 33 -0.09 -8.79 -13.69
CA ASP A 33 -1.37 -9.19 -14.28
C ASP A 33 -2.52 -8.21 -13.98
N GLY A 34 -2.22 -7.07 -13.36
CA GLY A 34 -3.22 -6.09 -12.96
C GLY A 34 -3.90 -6.40 -11.64
N THR A 35 -3.40 -7.37 -10.88
CA THR A 35 -3.82 -7.62 -9.49
C THR A 35 -2.82 -7.07 -8.48
N GLY A 36 -3.17 -7.14 -7.20
CA GLY A 36 -2.26 -6.83 -6.12
C GLY A 36 -2.85 -7.21 -4.77
N GLN A 37 -2.09 -6.97 -3.72
CA GLN A 37 -2.56 -7.17 -2.35
C GLN A 37 -1.85 -6.23 -1.38
N PHE A 38 -2.45 -5.99 -0.23
CA PHE A 38 -1.81 -5.29 0.88
C PHE A 38 -2.16 -5.96 2.21
N GLY A 39 -1.37 -5.64 3.22
CA GLY A 39 -1.67 -5.96 4.61
C GLY A 39 -1.05 -4.91 5.52
N PHE A 40 -1.79 -4.41 6.50
CA PHE A 40 -1.31 -3.54 7.58
C PHE A 40 -2.30 -3.63 8.75
N ILE A 41 -1.83 -3.48 9.99
CA ILE A 41 -2.66 -3.75 11.19
C ILE A 41 -3.25 -5.17 11.06
N ALA A 42 -4.58 -5.31 11.17
CA ALA A 42 -5.34 -6.54 10.95
C ALA A 42 -6.17 -6.49 9.64
N VAL A 43 -5.86 -5.53 8.75
CA VAL A 43 -6.54 -5.33 7.47
C VAL A 43 -5.74 -5.98 6.36
N HIS A 44 -6.37 -6.87 5.60
CA HIS A 44 -5.79 -7.49 4.40
C HIS A 44 -6.72 -7.30 3.21
N GLY A 45 -6.18 -6.97 2.04
CA GLY A 45 -6.99 -6.70 0.85
C GLY A 45 -6.37 -7.21 -0.44
N TRP A 46 -7.23 -7.66 -1.34
CA TRP A 46 -6.91 -8.03 -2.72
C TRP A 46 -7.37 -6.92 -3.66
N MET A 47 -6.53 -6.55 -4.62
CA MET A 47 -6.72 -5.35 -5.44
C MET A 47 -6.96 -5.70 -6.92
N ASP A 48 -7.95 -5.05 -7.54
CA ASP A 48 -8.03 -4.86 -9.01
C ASP A 48 -7.34 -3.53 -9.34
N CYS A 49 -6.23 -3.60 -10.06
CA CYS A 49 -5.34 -2.48 -10.32
C CYS A 49 -5.44 -1.99 -11.78
N ARG A 50 -5.58 -0.69 -11.95
CA ARG A 50 -5.62 0.01 -13.23
C ARG A 50 -4.42 0.95 -13.35
N PRO A 51 -3.43 0.61 -14.21
CA PRO A 51 -2.32 1.51 -14.50
C PRO A 51 -2.84 2.83 -15.09
N THR A 52 -2.37 3.95 -14.54
CA THR A 52 -2.71 5.30 -14.98
C THR A 52 -1.44 6.17 -15.00
N LYS A 53 -1.61 7.46 -15.33
CA LYS A 53 -0.57 8.47 -15.22
C LYS A 53 -1.10 9.69 -14.49
N ARG A 54 -0.34 10.19 -13.52
CA ARG A 54 -0.64 11.43 -12.81
C ARG A 54 0.57 12.34 -12.94
N ASP A 55 0.38 13.53 -13.51
CA ASP A 55 1.46 14.48 -13.83
C ASP A 55 2.60 13.85 -14.65
N GLY A 56 2.26 12.94 -15.56
CA GLY A 56 3.24 12.22 -16.38
C GLY A 56 3.99 11.08 -15.67
N ARG A 57 3.76 10.88 -14.36
CA ARG A 57 4.39 9.82 -13.55
C ARG A 57 3.56 8.54 -13.53
N PRO A 58 4.20 7.35 -13.43
CA PRO A 58 3.50 6.09 -13.25
C PRO A 58 2.65 6.11 -11.99
N CYS A 59 1.36 5.83 -12.15
CA CYS A 59 0.39 5.74 -11.09
C CYS A 59 -0.45 4.47 -11.29
N VAL A 60 -1.05 3.97 -10.22
CA VAL A 60 -2.03 2.90 -10.23
C VAL A 60 -3.22 3.34 -9.40
N GLU A 61 -4.41 3.18 -9.94
CA GLU A 61 -5.66 3.28 -9.19
C GLU A 61 -6.17 1.87 -8.94
N PHE A 62 -6.78 1.62 -7.80
CA PHE A 62 -7.29 0.29 -7.47
C PHE A 62 -8.59 0.34 -6.68
N SER A 63 -9.42 -0.67 -6.90
CA SER A 63 -10.46 -1.08 -5.94
C SER A 63 -9.99 -2.33 -5.23
N TRP A 64 -10.48 -2.57 -4.02
CA TRP A 64 -10.07 -3.74 -3.24
C TRP A 64 -11.22 -4.30 -2.41
N ASP A 65 -11.13 -5.60 -2.13
CA ASP A 65 -12.01 -6.37 -1.24
C ASP A 65 -11.13 -7.18 -0.27
N GLY A 66 -11.58 -7.36 0.96
CA GLY A 66 -10.72 -7.85 2.02
C GLY A 66 -11.42 -8.10 3.35
N ASP A 67 -10.60 -8.17 4.39
CA ASP A 67 -10.98 -8.54 5.75
C ASP A 67 -10.30 -7.60 6.77
N ASP A 68 -11.05 -7.26 7.82
CA ASP A 68 -10.58 -6.55 9.01
C ASP A 68 -11.08 -7.31 10.24
N GLU A 69 -10.18 -8.03 10.91
CA GLU A 69 -10.50 -8.86 12.08
C GLU A 69 -11.65 -9.88 11.87
N GLY A 70 -11.76 -10.48 10.68
CA GLY A 70 -12.83 -11.40 10.32
C GLY A 70 -14.11 -10.73 9.79
N HIS A 71 -14.08 -9.40 9.59
CA HIS A 71 -15.17 -8.65 9.01
C HIS A 71 -14.88 -8.24 7.55
N PRO A 72 -15.77 -8.57 6.60
CA PRO A 72 -15.60 -8.15 5.22
C PRO A 72 -15.58 -6.62 5.09
N VAL A 73 -14.52 -6.12 4.47
CA VAL A 73 -14.32 -4.71 4.16
C VAL A 73 -13.88 -4.55 2.72
N ASN A 74 -14.13 -3.39 2.15
CA ASN A 74 -13.72 -3.07 0.78
C ASN A 74 -13.40 -1.59 0.66
N GLY A 75 -12.86 -1.20 -0.49
CA GLY A 75 -12.55 0.19 -0.71
C GLY A 75 -11.84 0.46 -2.02
N ARG A 76 -11.09 1.57 -2.02
CA ARG A 76 -10.33 2.03 -3.18
C ARG A 76 -9.05 2.72 -2.76
N GLY A 77 -8.17 2.98 -3.71
CA GLY A 77 -6.98 3.78 -3.47
C GLY A 77 -6.21 4.07 -4.73
N TRP A 78 -5.07 4.73 -4.54
CA TRP A 78 -4.11 4.97 -5.59
C TRP A 78 -2.69 4.97 -5.04
N ALA A 79 -1.72 4.70 -5.90
CA ALA A 79 -0.31 4.77 -5.57
C ALA A 79 0.50 5.30 -6.76
N MET A 80 1.49 6.14 -6.50
CA MET A 80 2.34 6.77 -7.50
C MET A 80 3.80 6.63 -7.12
N LEU A 81 4.65 6.41 -8.12
CA LEU A 81 6.09 6.37 -7.93
C LEU A 81 6.64 7.81 -7.81
N ALA A 82 7.27 8.11 -6.69
CA ALA A 82 7.94 9.38 -6.43
C ALA A 82 9.37 9.40 -7.00
N ASP A 83 9.93 10.60 -7.18
CA ASP A 83 11.24 10.80 -7.82
C ASP A 83 12.41 10.25 -6.98
N ASN A 84 12.21 10.12 -5.68
CA ASN A 84 13.18 9.55 -4.73
C ASN A 84 13.16 8.00 -4.71
N GLY A 85 12.36 7.36 -5.55
CA GLY A 85 12.23 5.90 -5.61
C GLY A 85 11.26 5.29 -4.61
N THR A 86 10.53 6.10 -3.82
CA THR A 86 9.45 5.61 -2.94
C THR A 86 8.10 5.58 -3.64
N ILE A 87 7.13 4.92 -3.03
CA ILE A 87 5.72 5.03 -3.37
C ILE A 87 5.03 5.95 -2.38
N GLU A 88 4.17 6.82 -2.90
CA GLU A 88 3.18 7.57 -2.13
C GLU A 88 1.79 7.22 -2.65
N GLY A 89 0.82 7.16 -1.76
CA GLY A 89 -0.53 6.80 -2.13
C GLY A 89 -1.55 7.15 -1.07
N HIS A 90 -2.80 6.80 -1.35
CA HIS A 90 -3.91 6.96 -0.42
C HIS A 90 -4.82 5.74 -0.51
N LEU A 91 -5.21 5.20 0.65
CA LEU A 91 -6.15 4.09 0.78
C LEU A 91 -7.41 4.57 1.48
N PHE A 92 -8.56 4.18 0.96
CA PHE A 92 -9.88 4.50 1.49
C PHE A 92 -10.60 3.20 1.83
N ILE A 93 -11.10 3.09 3.05
CA ILE A 93 -12.06 2.05 3.47
C ILE A 93 -13.47 2.57 3.15
N HIS A 94 -14.29 1.78 2.48
CA HIS A 94 -15.64 2.18 2.11
C HIS A 94 -16.47 2.49 3.36
N MET A 95 -16.97 3.74 3.44
CA MET A 95 -17.72 4.24 4.60
C MET A 95 -16.95 4.16 5.93
N GLY A 96 -15.62 4.09 5.88
CA GLY A 96 -14.74 4.07 7.04
C GLY A 96 -13.65 5.13 6.92
N ASP A 97 -12.52 4.84 7.58
CA ASP A 97 -11.36 5.71 7.57
C ASP A 97 -10.63 5.70 6.22
N ASP A 98 -9.78 6.71 6.03
CA ASP A 98 -8.84 6.79 4.94
C ASP A 98 -7.47 7.24 5.44
N SER A 99 -6.42 6.84 4.74
CA SER A 99 -5.06 7.19 5.12
C SER A 99 -4.19 7.37 3.90
N GLY A 100 -3.43 8.47 3.88
CA GLY A 100 -2.22 8.55 3.07
C GLY A 100 -1.21 7.51 3.56
N PHE A 101 -0.36 7.05 2.65
CA PHE A 101 0.72 6.14 3.00
C PHE A 101 1.98 6.43 2.18
N ARG A 102 3.13 6.10 2.77
CA ARG A 102 4.43 6.08 2.08
C ARG A 102 5.04 4.69 2.20
N ALA A 103 5.58 4.19 1.10
CA ALA A 103 6.21 2.88 1.05
C ALA A 103 7.58 2.90 0.36
N THR A 104 8.52 2.06 0.83
CA THR A 104 9.87 1.93 0.26
C THR A 104 10.09 0.51 -0.25
N SER A 105 11.19 0.28 -0.97
CA SER A 105 11.57 -1.10 -1.30
C SER A 105 11.88 -1.88 0.00
N PHE A 106 11.57 -3.18 0.02
CA PHE A 106 11.91 -4.04 1.16
C PHE A 106 13.42 -4.13 1.40
N ALA A 107 14.24 -4.03 0.34
CA ALA A 107 15.69 -3.99 0.47
C ALA A 107 16.18 -2.76 1.27
N GLU A 108 15.59 -1.58 1.03
CA GLU A 108 15.92 -0.35 1.74
C GLU A 108 15.37 -0.32 3.17
N ALA A 109 14.18 -0.88 3.40
CA ALA A 109 13.60 -0.98 4.73
C ALA A 109 14.47 -1.84 5.66
N ASN A 110 14.87 -3.03 5.20
CA ASN A 110 15.71 -3.95 5.98
C ASN A 110 17.09 -3.34 6.31
N ALA A 111 17.63 -2.47 5.46
CA ALA A 111 18.89 -1.78 5.71
C ALA A 111 18.79 -0.70 6.81
N ARG A 112 17.58 -0.18 7.09
CA ARG A 112 17.33 0.83 8.13
C ARG A 112 17.00 0.21 9.49
N ASP A 113 16.29 -0.92 9.50
CA ASP A 113 15.91 -1.63 10.73
C ASP A 113 17.07 -2.43 11.36
N GLY A 114 18.14 -2.68 10.60
CA GLY A 114 19.35 -3.39 11.06
C GLY A 114 20.46 -2.48 11.62
N ARG A 115 20.17 -1.20 11.92
CA ARG A 115 21.10 -0.24 12.53
C ARG A 115 20.69 0.11 13.95
#